data_AF-A0A0R0I9S7-F1
#
_entry.id   AF-A0A0R0I9S7-F1
#
_cell.length_a   1.000
_cell.length_b   1.000
_cell.length_c   1.000
_cell.angle_alpha   90.00
_cell.angle_beta   90.00
_cell.angle_gamma   90.00
#
_symmetry.space_group_name_H-M   'P 1'
#
loop_
_entity.id
_entity.type
_entity.pdbx_description
1 polymer ?
#
loop_
_entity_poly.entity_id
_entity_poly.type
_entity_poly.pdbx_seq_one_letter_code
_entity_poly.pdbx_strand_id
1 'polypeptide(L)'
;MEESQKHLQRNKWFDFDMELPSPFQLEQAVCSHGLFMMPPNHWDPLSKTLIRPLRSSPSSFLVSLSQHSQSLAVRVHATHALSPQQQNHITAQVSRMLRFSEAEEKAVREFRSLHVVDHPNRSFSGRVFRSPTLFEDMVKCILLCNCQWPRTLSMAQALCELQLELQNGSPCTIAVSGNSKGESEGFIPKTPASKETRRNKVSTKDNGDSEELRSHDSCHEFSNGNEYFSRTGNFPSPSELANLDESFLAKRCGLGYRAGYIIELARAIVEGKIQLGQLEELSKDASLSNYKQLDDQLKQIRGYGPFTRANVLMCLGYYHVIPTDSETVRHLKQVHSRYTTSKTIERELEEIYGKYEPYQFLAFWSEVWDFYETRFGKLNEMHSSDYKLITACNMRSTTNKRKRPSRKCQC
;
A
#
# COMPACT_ATOMS: atom_id res chain seq x y z
N MET A 1 -1.21 41.50 -6.55
CA MET A 1 0.25 41.34 -6.37
C MET A 1 0.60 40.12 -5.52
N GLU A 2 -0.14 39.82 -4.46
CA GLU A 2 0.08 38.65 -3.59
C GLU A 2 -0.16 37.29 -4.30
N GLU A 3 -1.12 37.24 -5.23
CA GLU A 3 -1.39 36.07 -6.09
C GLU A 3 -0.29 35.84 -7.15
N SER A 4 0.30 36.91 -7.70
CA SER A 4 1.43 36.81 -8.63
C SER A 4 2.71 36.35 -7.95
N GLN A 5 2.94 36.69 -6.67
CA GLN A 5 4.07 36.19 -5.90
C GLN A 5 3.90 34.72 -5.48
N LYS A 6 2.67 34.27 -5.18
CA LYS A 6 2.36 32.84 -5.00
C LYS A 6 2.53 32.02 -6.29
N HIS A 7 2.23 32.62 -7.45
CA HIS A 7 2.50 31.99 -8.75
C HIS A 7 3.99 31.95 -9.13
N LEU A 8 4.79 32.94 -8.71
CA LEU A 8 6.23 32.97 -8.98
C LEU A 8 7.05 32.03 -8.10
N GLN A 9 6.55 31.68 -6.90
CA GLN A 9 7.15 30.63 -6.06
C GLN A 9 6.88 29.21 -6.59
N ARG A 10 5.85 29.00 -7.43
CA ARG A 10 5.45 27.69 -7.99
C ARG A 10 6.41 27.13 -9.06
N ASN A 11 7.28 27.95 -9.65
CA ASN A 11 8.18 27.54 -10.75
C ASN A 11 9.64 27.33 -10.32
N LYS A 12 9.88 27.03 -9.03
CA LYS A 12 11.21 26.74 -8.52
C LYS A 12 11.39 25.24 -8.41
N TRP A 13 12.39 24.69 -9.10
CA TRP A 13 12.78 23.29 -8.93
C TRP A 13 14.31 23.16 -8.96
N PHE A 14 14.78 22.07 -8.36
CA PHE A 14 16.16 21.60 -8.41
C PHE A 14 16.15 20.18 -9.00
N ASP A 15 16.92 19.97 -10.06
CA ASP A 15 17.01 18.69 -10.75
C ASP A 15 18.40 18.07 -10.47
N PHE A 16 18.44 16.77 -10.24
CA PHE A 16 19.67 15.97 -10.28
C PHE A 16 19.36 14.57 -10.83
N ASP A 17 20.39 13.90 -11.35
CA ASP A 17 20.23 12.57 -11.92
C ASP A 17 20.80 11.49 -11.00
N MET A 18 20.20 10.31 -11.06
CA MET A 18 20.73 9.08 -10.49
C MET A 18 20.99 8.07 -11.62
N GLU A 19 22.10 7.34 -11.55
CA GLU A 19 22.35 6.25 -12.49
C GLU A 19 21.42 5.07 -12.23
N LEU A 20 20.88 4.48 -13.31
CA LEU A 20 20.05 3.30 -13.22
C LEU A 20 20.86 2.05 -13.56
N PRO A 21 20.63 0.92 -12.86
CA PRO A 21 21.16 -0.37 -13.29
C PRO A 21 20.60 -0.74 -14.67
N SER A 22 21.32 -1.55 -15.44
CA SER A 22 20.86 -1.97 -16.77
C SER A 22 20.64 -3.48 -16.85
N PRO A 23 19.51 -3.97 -17.39
CA PRO A 23 18.35 -3.21 -17.87
C PRO A 23 17.37 -2.82 -16.74
N PHE A 24 16.97 -1.56 -16.68
CA PHE A 24 15.95 -1.06 -15.75
C PHE A 24 14.86 -0.25 -16.46
N GLN A 25 13.63 -0.41 -15.99
CA GLN A 25 12.45 0.32 -16.47
C GLN A 25 11.67 0.83 -15.27
N LEU A 26 11.61 2.14 -15.10
CA LEU A 26 10.98 2.82 -13.97
C LEU A 26 9.50 2.45 -13.85
N GLU A 27 8.80 2.44 -14.97
CA GLU A 27 7.40 2.06 -15.04
C GLU A 27 7.17 0.64 -14.50
N GLN A 28 7.98 -0.33 -14.90
CA GLN A 28 7.88 -1.70 -14.39
C GLN A 28 8.31 -1.80 -12.92
N ALA A 29 9.27 -0.98 -12.48
CA ALA A 29 9.73 -1.01 -11.10
C ALA A 29 8.70 -0.39 -10.14
N VAL A 30 8.10 0.73 -10.51
CA VAL A 30 7.07 1.44 -9.72
C VAL A 30 5.75 0.69 -9.77
N CYS A 31 5.25 0.38 -10.97
CA CYS A 31 3.96 -0.28 -11.16
C CYS A 31 4.07 -1.81 -11.05
N SER A 32 4.66 -2.29 -9.95
CA SER A 32 4.94 -3.71 -9.73
C SER A 32 4.20 -4.34 -8.55
N HIS A 33 3.59 -3.53 -7.68
CA HIS A 33 2.93 -4.02 -6.47
C HIS A 33 1.92 -3.00 -5.94
N GLY A 34 0.88 -3.44 -5.22
CA GLY A 34 -0.20 -2.56 -4.75
C GLY A 34 0.26 -1.35 -3.92
N LEU A 35 1.45 -1.39 -3.31
CA LEU A 35 2.01 -0.26 -2.54
C LEU A 35 2.19 1.02 -3.36
N PHE A 36 2.41 0.93 -4.68
CA PHE A 36 2.56 2.14 -5.52
C PHE A 36 1.25 2.91 -5.65
N MET A 37 0.11 2.22 -5.52
CA MET A 37 -1.22 2.82 -5.57
C MET A 37 -1.64 3.44 -4.24
N MET A 38 -0.91 3.15 -3.15
CA MET A 38 -1.22 3.68 -1.83
C MET A 38 -0.61 5.08 -1.65
N PRO A 39 -1.39 6.06 -1.14
CA PRO A 39 -0.87 7.37 -0.76
C PRO A 39 0.41 7.30 0.10
N PRO A 40 1.32 8.28 -0.03
CA PRO A 40 1.18 9.51 -0.82
C PRO A 40 1.71 9.37 -2.27
N ASN A 41 1.85 8.14 -2.78
CA ASN A 41 2.31 7.92 -4.15
C ASN A 41 1.27 8.40 -5.17
N HIS A 42 1.73 9.10 -6.19
CA HIS A 42 0.93 9.44 -7.37
C HIS A 42 1.71 9.06 -8.63
N TRP A 43 1.22 8.07 -9.38
CA TRP A 43 1.76 7.72 -10.68
C TRP A 43 1.00 8.45 -11.77
N ASP A 44 1.71 9.21 -12.62
CA ASP A 44 1.14 9.78 -13.83
C ASP A 44 1.44 8.84 -15.03
N PRO A 45 0.43 8.14 -15.58
CA PRO A 45 0.62 7.21 -16.68
C PRO A 45 1.02 7.90 -17.99
N LEU A 46 0.66 9.17 -18.20
CA LEU A 46 0.97 9.89 -19.44
C LEU A 46 2.44 10.29 -19.51
N SER A 47 2.97 10.85 -18.43
CA SER A 47 4.37 11.27 -18.33
C SER A 47 5.30 10.17 -17.79
N LYS A 48 4.75 9.00 -17.39
CA LYS A 48 5.48 7.90 -16.74
C LYS A 48 6.31 8.36 -15.55
N THR A 49 5.69 9.19 -14.71
CA THR A 49 6.38 9.89 -13.61
C THR A 49 5.75 9.49 -12.28
N LEU A 50 6.60 9.07 -11.33
CA LEU A 50 6.19 8.92 -9.93
C LEU A 50 6.36 10.27 -9.22
N ILE A 51 5.29 10.77 -8.61
CA ILE A 51 5.28 12.00 -7.83
C ILE A 51 4.92 11.65 -6.39
N ARG A 52 5.74 12.08 -5.42
CA ARG A 52 5.42 11.96 -3.99
C ARG A 52 6.26 12.88 -3.12
N PRO A 53 5.81 13.22 -1.91
CA PRO A 53 6.65 13.84 -0.91
C PRO A 53 7.72 12.87 -0.37
N LEU A 54 8.94 13.37 -0.18
CA LEU A 54 10.06 12.70 0.46
C LEU A 54 10.62 13.56 1.59
N ARG A 55 11.03 12.92 2.70
CA ARG A 55 11.44 13.62 3.91
C ARG A 55 12.94 13.84 3.91
N SER A 56 13.37 15.06 4.17
CA SER A 56 14.76 15.38 4.51
C SER A 56 14.75 16.28 5.75
N SER A 57 14.60 15.63 6.91
CA SER A 57 14.38 16.27 8.21
C SER A 57 15.21 17.55 8.41
N PRO A 58 14.60 18.68 8.83
CA PRO A 58 13.19 18.83 9.22
C PRO A 58 12.22 19.07 8.04
N SER A 59 12.72 19.14 6.81
CA SER A 59 11.91 19.49 5.62
C SER A 59 11.26 18.26 4.97
N SER A 60 10.20 18.50 4.20
CA SER A 60 9.62 17.54 3.26
C SER A 60 9.51 18.21 1.91
N PHE A 61 9.95 17.54 0.85
CA PHE A 61 9.91 18.07 -0.52
C PHE A 61 9.01 17.21 -1.38
N LEU A 62 8.22 17.84 -2.25
CA LEU A 62 7.57 17.12 -3.34
C LEU A 62 8.63 16.75 -4.37
N VAL A 63 8.67 15.49 -4.77
CA VAL A 63 9.66 14.95 -5.71
C VAL A 63 8.95 14.26 -6.86
N SER A 64 9.41 14.52 -8.09
CA SER A 64 9.03 13.80 -9.30
C SER A 64 10.20 12.97 -9.82
N LEU A 65 9.92 11.72 -10.18
CA LEU A 65 10.89 10.76 -10.68
C LEU A 65 10.49 10.33 -12.09
N SER A 66 11.34 10.59 -13.07
CA SER A 66 11.15 10.21 -14.48
C SER A 66 12.43 9.61 -15.05
N GLN A 67 12.30 8.58 -15.88
CA GLN A 67 13.47 7.93 -16.50
C GLN A 67 13.80 8.57 -17.85
N HIS A 68 15.08 8.87 -18.06
CA HIS A 68 15.64 9.31 -19.34
C HIS A 68 16.76 8.34 -19.76
N SER A 69 16.44 7.40 -20.65
CA SER A 69 17.38 6.34 -21.06
C SER A 69 17.89 5.53 -19.86
N GLN A 70 19.17 5.66 -19.45
CA GLN A 70 19.79 4.95 -18.33
C GLN A 70 19.98 5.85 -17.09
N SER A 71 19.37 7.03 -17.06
CA SER A 71 19.34 7.89 -15.87
C SER A 71 17.92 8.07 -15.35
N LEU A 72 17.82 8.30 -14.04
CA LEU A 72 16.61 8.72 -13.36
C LEU A 72 16.74 10.20 -13.04
N ALA A 73 15.95 11.04 -13.69
CA ALA A 73 15.82 12.43 -13.31
C ALA A 73 14.99 12.54 -12.02
N VAL A 74 15.57 13.21 -11.04
CA VAL A 74 14.96 13.52 -9.75
C VAL A 74 14.73 15.03 -9.70
N ARG A 75 13.46 15.42 -9.86
CA ARG A 75 13.03 16.82 -9.74
C ARG A 75 12.48 17.09 -8.35
N VAL A 76 13.04 18.08 -7.67
CA VAL A 76 12.63 18.52 -6.34
C VAL A 76 11.97 19.88 -6.44
N HIS A 77 10.68 19.94 -6.13
CA HIS A 77 9.84 21.12 -6.32
C HIS A 77 9.97 22.12 -5.17
N ALA A 78 9.59 23.37 -5.44
CA ALA A 78 9.57 24.49 -4.51
C ALA A 78 10.93 24.85 -3.87
N THR A 79 12.04 24.47 -4.51
CA THR A 79 13.41 24.84 -4.10
C THR A 79 14.30 25.08 -5.31
N HIS A 80 15.38 25.85 -5.16
CA HIS A 80 16.42 26.04 -6.18
C HIS A 80 17.74 25.32 -5.87
N ALA A 81 17.89 24.83 -4.64
CA ALA A 81 19.10 24.17 -4.20
C ALA A 81 18.76 23.18 -3.10
N LEU A 82 19.56 22.13 -3.03
CA LEU A 82 19.59 21.20 -1.91
C LEU A 82 20.98 21.23 -1.30
N SER A 83 21.05 21.12 0.03
CA SER A 83 22.30 20.78 0.67
C SER A 83 22.72 19.36 0.26
N PRO A 84 24.02 19.03 0.26
CA PRO A 84 24.47 17.66 -0.01
C PRO A 84 23.77 16.62 0.88
N GLN A 85 23.50 16.97 2.14
CA GLN A 85 22.78 16.10 3.07
C GLN A 85 21.32 15.87 2.63
N GLN A 86 20.62 16.91 2.16
CA GLN A 86 19.25 16.78 1.68
C GLN A 86 19.17 15.92 0.41
N GLN A 87 20.10 16.14 -0.53
CA GLN A 87 20.21 15.32 -1.73
C GLN A 87 20.50 13.86 -1.39
N ASN A 88 21.40 13.60 -0.43
CA ASN A 88 21.69 12.24 0.04
C ASN A 88 20.48 11.56 0.68
N HIS A 89 19.69 12.28 1.50
CA HIS A 89 18.46 11.72 2.08
C HIS A 89 17.40 11.38 1.02
N ILE A 90 17.24 12.23 0.01
CA ILE A 90 16.32 11.95 -1.11
C ILE A 90 16.82 10.75 -1.92
N THR A 91 18.11 10.74 -2.27
CA THR A 91 18.76 9.63 -2.98
C THR A 91 18.57 8.32 -2.24
N ALA A 92 18.82 8.27 -0.93
CA ALA A 92 18.64 7.07 -0.12
C ALA A 92 17.20 6.54 -0.13
N GLN A 93 16.21 7.43 -0.05
CA GLN A 93 14.79 7.06 -0.13
C GLN A 93 14.40 6.56 -1.52
N VAL A 94 14.87 7.21 -2.59
CA VAL A 94 14.63 6.79 -3.97
C VAL A 94 15.26 5.41 -4.23
N SER A 95 16.51 5.22 -3.84
CA SER A 95 17.21 3.93 -3.92
C SER A 95 16.51 2.84 -3.12
N ARG A 96 15.92 3.17 -1.96
CA ARG A 96 15.12 2.23 -1.18
C ARG A 96 13.85 1.83 -1.93
N MET A 97 13.06 2.80 -2.42
CA MET A 97 11.79 2.54 -3.11
C MET A 97 11.95 1.71 -4.37
N LEU A 98 12.96 2.04 -5.18
CA LEU A 98 13.25 1.39 -6.46
C LEU A 98 14.20 0.19 -6.33
N ARG A 99 14.70 -0.05 -5.10
CA ARG A 99 15.54 -1.18 -4.71
C ARG A 99 16.84 -1.31 -5.50
N PHE A 100 17.63 -0.24 -5.57
CA PHE A 100 18.90 -0.22 -6.34
C PHE A 100 20.07 -1.01 -5.71
N SER A 101 19.82 -1.94 -4.78
CA SER A 101 20.91 -2.73 -4.19
C SER A 101 21.37 -3.85 -5.13
N GLU A 102 22.66 -4.19 -5.09
CA GLU A 102 23.22 -5.31 -5.86
C GLU A 102 22.53 -6.65 -5.55
N ALA A 103 22.18 -6.86 -4.27
CA ALA A 103 21.43 -8.04 -3.84
C ALA A 103 20.07 -8.14 -4.55
N GLU A 104 19.37 -7.03 -4.73
CA GLU A 104 18.11 -7.00 -5.46
C GLU A 104 18.33 -7.21 -6.97
N GLU A 105 19.35 -6.60 -7.58
CA GLU A 105 19.69 -6.85 -8.99
C GLU A 105 20.05 -8.32 -9.25
N LYS A 106 20.73 -8.97 -8.30
CA LYS A 106 20.98 -10.41 -8.33
C LYS A 106 19.66 -11.20 -8.25
N ALA A 107 18.81 -10.90 -7.28
CA ALA A 107 17.51 -11.56 -7.10
C ALA A 107 16.63 -11.47 -8.35
N VAL A 108 16.54 -10.29 -8.97
CA VAL A 108 15.77 -10.07 -10.19
C VAL A 108 16.34 -10.89 -11.36
N ARG A 109 17.66 -10.94 -11.53
CA ARG A 109 18.30 -11.75 -12.60
C ARG A 109 18.07 -13.23 -12.41
N GLU A 110 18.21 -13.74 -11.19
CA GLU A 110 17.98 -15.15 -10.87
C GLU A 110 16.51 -15.53 -11.07
N PHE A 111 15.58 -14.74 -10.55
CA PHE A 111 14.15 -14.96 -10.77
C PHE A 111 13.79 -14.96 -12.26
N ARG A 112 14.28 -13.99 -13.05
CA ARG A 112 14.03 -13.96 -14.49
C ARG A 112 14.56 -15.19 -15.20
N SER A 113 15.72 -15.69 -14.80
CA SER A 113 16.31 -16.91 -15.38
C SER A 113 15.45 -18.14 -15.11
N LEU A 114 14.75 -18.19 -13.97
CA LEU A 114 13.81 -19.26 -13.61
C LEU A 114 12.43 -19.09 -14.28
N HIS A 115 11.94 -17.85 -14.42
CA HIS A 115 10.52 -17.57 -14.72
C HIS A 115 10.24 -17.11 -16.16
N VAL A 116 11.16 -16.39 -16.80
CA VAL A 116 10.93 -15.85 -18.17
C VAL A 116 10.85 -16.96 -19.21
N VAL A 117 11.47 -18.12 -18.94
CA VAL A 117 11.34 -19.31 -19.79
C VAL A 117 9.88 -19.81 -19.82
N ASP A 118 9.20 -19.76 -18.68
CA ASP A 118 7.83 -20.26 -18.55
C ASP A 118 6.78 -19.23 -19.05
N HIS A 119 7.03 -17.92 -18.90
CA HIS A 119 6.01 -16.88 -19.11
C HIS A 119 6.54 -15.53 -19.70
N PRO A 120 6.96 -15.48 -20.97
CA PRO A 120 7.67 -14.33 -21.55
C PRO A 120 6.83 -13.06 -21.75
N ASN A 121 5.49 -13.15 -21.68
CA ASN A 121 4.58 -12.04 -22.00
C ASN A 121 4.10 -11.24 -20.77
N ARG A 122 4.50 -11.62 -19.55
CA ARG A 122 4.04 -10.95 -18.32
C ARG A 122 4.81 -9.64 -18.10
N SER A 123 4.11 -8.60 -17.64
CA SER A 123 4.69 -7.27 -17.38
C SER A 123 5.56 -7.22 -16.11
N PHE A 124 5.24 -8.06 -15.12
CA PHE A 124 5.97 -8.10 -13.85
C PHE A 124 7.37 -8.65 -14.05
N SER A 125 8.37 -7.82 -13.76
CA SER A 125 9.76 -8.10 -14.13
C SER A 125 10.61 -8.62 -12.97
N GLY A 126 9.99 -9.04 -11.87
CA GLY A 126 10.66 -9.62 -10.69
C GLY A 126 11.02 -8.62 -9.59
N ARG A 127 10.84 -7.33 -9.82
CA ARG A 127 11.13 -6.27 -8.84
C ARG A 127 9.87 -5.79 -8.17
N VAL A 128 9.88 -5.62 -6.85
CA VAL A 128 8.69 -5.24 -6.07
C VAL A 128 8.86 -3.83 -5.49
N PHE A 129 7.96 -2.91 -5.84
CA PHE A 129 7.96 -1.56 -5.28
C PHE A 129 7.71 -1.56 -3.77
N ARG A 130 8.45 -0.72 -3.05
CA ARG A 130 8.30 -0.50 -1.60
C ARG A 130 8.33 0.99 -1.24
N SER A 131 8.00 1.33 0.00
CA SER A 131 7.99 2.71 0.47
C SER A 131 9.40 3.29 0.69
N PRO A 132 9.57 4.60 0.95
CA PRO A 132 10.88 5.20 1.23
C PRO A 132 11.40 4.91 2.64
N THR A 133 10.57 4.35 3.53
CA THR A 133 10.97 3.98 4.90
C THR A 133 10.37 2.63 5.30
N LEU A 134 11.06 1.88 6.16
CA LEU A 134 10.52 0.66 6.75
C LEU A 134 9.25 0.92 7.57
N PHE A 135 9.18 2.06 8.25
CA PHE A 135 8.00 2.44 9.02
C PHE A 135 6.75 2.54 8.14
N GLU A 136 6.86 3.16 6.97
CA GLU A 136 5.74 3.27 6.04
C GLU A 136 5.33 1.88 5.51
N ASP A 137 6.27 1.00 5.16
CA ASP A 137 5.96 -0.39 4.76
C ASP A 137 5.21 -1.12 5.89
N MET A 138 5.74 -1.02 7.11
CA MET A 138 5.20 -1.62 8.34
C MET A 138 3.76 -1.17 8.61
N VAL A 139 3.49 0.13 8.55
CA VAL A 139 2.12 0.66 8.75
C VAL A 139 1.22 0.25 7.60
N LYS A 140 1.65 0.35 6.34
CA LYS A 140 0.86 -0.08 5.18
C LYS A 140 0.49 -1.57 5.25
N CYS A 141 1.37 -2.42 5.78
CA CYS A 141 1.09 -3.82 6.03
C CYS A 141 0.00 -4.04 7.10
N ILE A 142 -0.05 -3.21 8.15
CA ILE A 142 -1.17 -3.20 9.12
C ILE A 142 -2.49 -2.83 8.42
N LEU A 143 -2.45 -1.85 7.49
CA LEU A 143 -3.66 -1.39 6.78
C LEU A 143 -4.27 -2.47 5.89
N LEU A 144 -3.44 -3.33 5.29
CA LEU A 144 -3.87 -4.47 4.46
C LEU A 144 -4.66 -5.53 5.25
N CYS A 145 -4.37 -5.70 6.54
CA CYS A 145 -4.92 -6.79 7.35
C CYS A 145 -6.44 -6.65 7.51
N ASN A 146 -7.23 -7.68 7.23
CA ASN A 146 -8.70 -7.72 7.41
C ASN A 146 -9.41 -6.48 6.85
N CYS A 147 -9.01 -6.03 5.66
CA CYS A 147 -9.51 -4.82 5.05
C CYS A 147 -9.74 -5.04 3.55
N GLN A 148 -10.77 -4.40 3.00
CA GLN A 148 -10.94 -4.34 1.55
C GLN A 148 -10.02 -3.26 0.98
N TRP A 149 -9.62 -3.42 -0.29
CA TRP A 149 -8.68 -2.52 -0.93
C TRP A 149 -9.08 -1.02 -0.91
N PRO A 150 -10.35 -0.63 -1.20
CA PRO A 150 -10.75 0.78 -1.15
C PRO A 150 -10.60 1.39 0.24
N ARG A 151 -10.91 0.62 1.29
CA ARG A 151 -10.75 1.07 2.68
C ARG A 151 -9.27 1.18 3.05
N THR A 152 -8.42 0.31 2.52
CA THR A 152 -6.95 0.40 2.68
C THR A 152 -6.42 1.70 2.09
N LEU A 153 -6.83 2.04 0.86
CA LEU A 153 -6.47 3.30 0.21
C LEU A 153 -6.96 4.51 1.00
N SER A 154 -8.21 4.49 1.48
CA SER A 154 -8.80 5.57 2.29
C SER A 154 -8.06 5.79 3.61
N MET A 155 -7.70 4.72 4.34
CA MET A 155 -6.91 4.85 5.58
C MET A 155 -5.51 5.43 5.31
N ALA A 156 -4.86 5.00 4.22
CA ALA A 156 -3.56 5.55 3.84
C ALA A 156 -3.64 7.03 3.43
N GLN A 157 -4.68 7.41 2.69
CA GLN A 157 -4.95 8.81 2.34
C GLN A 157 -5.14 9.67 3.59
N ALA A 158 -6.00 9.22 4.52
CA ALA A 158 -6.30 9.97 5.74
C ALA A 158 -5.09 10.12 6.67
N LEU A 159 -4.15 9.17 6.66
CA LEU A 159 -2.86 9.31 7.36
C LEU A 159 -2.00 10.41 6.75
N CYS A 160 -1.97 10.51 5.41
CA CYS A 160 -1.18 11.55 4.72
C CYS A 160 -1.81 12.94 4.86
N GLU A 161 -3.14 13.04 4.88
CA GLU A 161 -3.86 14.28 5.21
C GLU A 161 -3.58 14.73 6.65
N LEU A 162 -3.66 13.81 7.61
CA LEU A 162 -3.30 14.09 9.00
C LEU A 162 -1.86 14.59 9.13
N GLN A 163 -0.92 14.02 8.37
CA GLN A 163 0.46 14.50 8.37
C GLN A 163 0.56 15.97 7.96
N LEU A 164 -0.20 16.39 6.94
CA LEU A 164 -0.24 17.79 6.52
C LEU A 164 -0.84 18.70 7.59
N GLU A 165 -1.89 18.25 8.27
CA GLU A 165 -2.52 18.96 9.40
C GLU A 165 -1.54 19.18 10.56
N LEU A 166 -0.77 18.14 10.91
CA LEU A 166 0.25 18.21 11.96
C LEU A 166 1.37 19.20 11.62
N GLN A 167 1.80 19.28 10.36
CA GLN A 167 2.83 20.23 9.91
C GLN A 167 2.34 21.68 9.92
N ASN A 168 1.07 21.90 9.64
CA ASN A 168 0.47 23.24 9.64
C ASN A 168 0.08 23.74 11.04
N GLY A 169 0.38 22.98 12.10
CA GLY A 169 0.03 23.36 13.47
C GLY A 169 -1.47 23.31 13.75
N SER A 170 -2.23 22.50 13.00
CA SER A 170 -3.65 22.24 13.24
C SER A 170 -3.85 20.89 13.94
N PRO A 171 -3.65 20.78 15.26
CA PRO A 171 -4.26 19.70 16.02
C PRO A 171 -5.69 20.10 16.36
N CYS A 172 -6.69 19.34 15.90
CA CYS A 172 -8.03 19.45 16.48
C CYS A 172 -7.91 19.28 18.00
N THR A 173 -8.52 20.22 18.71
CA THR A 173 -8.52 20.39 20.16
C THR A 173 -8.68 19.08 20.91
N ILE A 174 -7.72 18.82 21.81
CA ILE A 174 -7.84 17.81 22.85
C ILE A 174 -8.97 18.30 23.79
N ALA A 175 -10.17 17.76 23.61
CA ALA A 175 -11.21 17.84 24.63
C ALA A 175 -10.84 16.87 25.76
N VAL A 176 -9.96 17.30 26.66
CA VAL A 176 -9.90 16.73 28.01
C VAL A 176 -11.13 17.25 28.75
N SER A 177 -12.27 16.57 28.65
CA SER A 177 -13.30 16.68 29.69
C SER A 177 -13.20 15.44 30.56
N GLY A 178 -12.49 15.58 31.67
CA GLY A 178 -12.58 14.64 32.77
C GLY A 178 -14.01 14.59 33.29
N ASN A 179 -14.57 13.38 33.37
CA ASN A 179 -15.33 12.98 34.54
C ASN A 179 -15.37 11.45 34.65
N SER A 180 -14.99 10.98 35.83
CA SER A 180 -14.97 9.61 36.29
C SER A 180 -16.37 9.06 36.57
N LYS A 181 -16.65 7.85 36.07
CA LYS A 181 -17.32 6.69 36.72
C LYS A 181 -18.15 5.89 35.71
N GLY A 182 -17.86 4.61 35.58
CA GLY A 182 -18.63 3.63 34.83
C GLY A 182 -17.82 2.35 34.67
N GLU A 183 -18.17 1.34 35.45
CA GLU A 183 -17.50 0.05 35.58
C GLU A 183 -17.32 -0.66 34.22
N SER A 184 -16.14 -1.23 33.97
CA SER A 184 -15.92 -2.12 32.84
C SER A 184 -16.28 -3.55 33.25
N GLU A 185 -17.51 -3.98 32.96
CA GLU A 185 -17.77 -5.40 32.80
C GLU A 185 -17.30 -5.86 31.41
N GLY A 186 -16.53 -6.95 31.41
CA GLY A 186 -15.84 -7.46 30.24
C GLY A 186 -16.78 -7.85 29.12
N PHE A 187 -16.52 -7.34 27.92
CA PHE A 187 -17.15 -7.82 26.70
C PHE A 187 -16.09 -8.29 25.71
N ILE A 188 -15.96 -9.62 25.63
CA ILE A 188 -15.23 -10.32 24.58
C ILE A 188 -16.18 -10.46 23.39
N PRO A 189 -15.95 -9.84 22.22
CA PRO A 189 -16.78 -10.13 21.07
C PRO A 189 -16.29 -11.43 20.41
N LYS A 190 -16.95 -12.55 20.73
CA LYS A 190 -16.94 -13.74 19.88
C LYS A 190 -17.77 -13.42 18.62
N THR A 191 -17.12 -13.47 17.47
CA THR A 191 -17.78 -13.47 16.16
C THR A 191 -18.52 -14.80 15.96
N PRO A 192 -19.75 -14.81 15.41
CA PRO A 192 -20.26 -15.99 14.72
C PRO A 192 -20.26 -15.79 13.21
N ALA A 193 -19.67 -16.75 12.53
CA ALA A 193 -19.81 -16.97 11.11
C ALA A 193 -21.21 -17.48 10.73
N SER A 194 -21.65 -17.10 9.53
CA SER A 194 -22.58 -17.82 8.64
C SER A 194 -24.02 -18.09 9.12
N LYS A 195 -24.99 -17.46 8.47
CA LYS A 195 -26.12 -18.15 7.81
C LYS A 195 -26.94 -17.20 6.93
N GLU A 196 -26.94 -17.49 5.64
CA GLU A 196 -27.93 -17.01 4.67
C GLU A 196 -29.32 -17.62 4.94
N THR A 197 -30.31 -16.96 4.32
CA THR A 197 -31.66 -17.41 3.94
C THR A 197 -32.78 -17.30 4.98
N ARG A 198 -33.69 -16.34 4.77
CA ARG A 198 -35.06 -16.59 4.27
C ARG A 198 -35.79 -15.28 3.94
N ARG A 199 -36.29 -15.20 2.70
CA ARG A 199 -37.34 -14.26 2.27
C ARG A 199 -38.59 -14.47 3.14
N ASN A 200 -39.21 -13.37 3.58
CA ASN A 200 -40.66 -13.29 3.66
C ASN A 200 -41.12 -11.88 3.27
N LYS A 201 -42.05 -11.83 2.30
CA LYS A 201 -42.83 -10.66 1.92
C LYS A 201 -43.82 -10.35 3.05
N VAL A 202 -43.82 -9.13 3.57
CA VAL A 202 -45.05 -8.49 4.08
C VAL A 202 -45.01 -7.02 3.67
N SER A 203 -46.07 -6.61 3.01
CA SER A 203 -46.43 -5.25 2.63
C SER A 203 -47.18 -4.57 3.77
N THR A 204 -46.76 -3.36 4.19
CA THR A 204 -47.66 -2.28 4.67
C THR A 204 -46.89 -0.99 4.99
N LYS A 205 -47.30 0.08 4.28
CA LYS A 205 -47.47 1.50 4.65
C LYS A 205 -46.53 2.16 5.68
N ASP A 206 -45.67 3.01 5.13
CA ASP A 206 -45.50 4.45 5.38
C ASP A 206 -45.90 5.05 6.74
N ASN A 207 -44.90 5.57 7.47
CA ASN A 207 -44.87 6.92 8.07
C ASN A 207 -43.59 7.12 8.92
N GLY A 208 -42.92 8.25 8.72
CA GLY A 208 -42.23 9.00 9.79
C GLY A 208 -40.72 8.85 9.93
N ASP A 209 -40.01 9.83 9.38
CA ASP A 209 -38.72 10.41 9.79
C ASP A 209 -37.58 9.51 10.27
N SER A 210 -36.53 9.45 9.46
CA SER A 210 -35.21 9.00 9.85
C SER A 210 -34.18 9.95 9.24
N GLU A 211 -33.52 10.73 10.10
CA GLU A 211 -32.32 11.50 9.76
C GLU A 211 -31.23 10.53 9.27
N GLU A 212 -31.05 10.45 7.96
CA GLU A 212 -29.89 9.83 7.34
C GLU A 212 -28.65 10.71 7.57
N LEU A 213 -27.77 10.24 8.44
CA LEU A 213 -26.40 10.72 8.55
C LEU A 213 -25.67 10.39 7.23
N ARG A 214 -25.75 11.30 6.26
CA ARG A 214 -25.01 11.23 5.01
C ARG A 214 -23.51 11.33 5.29
N SER A 215 -22.81 10.20 5.18
CA SER A 215 -21.35 10.21 5.02
C SER A 215 -21.04 10.90 3.69
N HIS A 216 -20.50 12.11 3.76
CA HIS A 216 -19.97 12.83 2.60
C HIS A 216 -18.81 12.02 2.01
N ASP A 217 -19.10 11.24 0.97
CA ASP A 217 -18.11 10.59 0.11
C ASP A 217 -17.55 11.65 -0.85
N SER A 218 -16.57 12.42 -0.39
CA SER A 218 -15.91 13.43 -1.22
C SER A 218 -14.66 12.86 -1.88
N CYS A 219 -14.84 11.89 -2.79
CA CYS A 219 -13.81 11.60 -3.78
C CYS A 219 -13.83 12.71 -4.85
N HIS A 220 -13.15 13.82 -4.57
CA HIS A 220 -12.94 14.89 -5.54
C HIS A 220 -11.98 14.39 -6.64
N GLU A 221 -12.42 14.51 -7.89
CA GLU A 221 -11.59 14.36 -9.08
C GLU A 221 -10.51 15.44 -9.07
N PHE A 222 -9.23 15.04 -9.12
CA PHE A 222 -8.11 15.97 -9.19
C PHE A 222 -7.59 16.00 -10.63
N SER A 223 -7.75 17.15 -11.29
CA SER A 223 -7.35 17.35 -12.70
C SER A 223 -5.85 17.64 -12.87
N ASN A 224 -5.06 17.68 -11.78
CA ASN A 224 -3.61 17.84 -11.83
C ASN A 224 -2.95 17.36 -10.52
N GLY A 225 -1.78 16.70 -10.60
CA GLY A 225 -1.06 16.18 -9.42
C GLY A 225 -0.72 17.26 -8.38
N ASN A 226 -0.52 18.51 -8.81
CA ASN A 226 -0.31 19.66 -7.92
C ASN A 226 -1.51 19.97 -7.01
N GLU A 227 -2.74 19.68 -7.43
CA GLU A 227 -3.93 19.88 -6.59
C GLU A 227 -4.05 18.78 -5.54
N TYR A 228 -3.72 17.53 -5.90
CA TYR A 228 -3.70 16.41 -4.96
C TYR A 228 -2.75 16.66 -3.76
N PHE A 229 -1.55 17.17 -4.03
CA PHE A 229 -0.57 17.49 -2.98
C PHE A 229 -0.83 18.81 -2.24
N SER A 230 -1.89 19.55 -2.59
CA SER A 230 -2.35 20.69 -1.77
C SER A 230 -3.12 20.25 -0.52
N ARG A 231 -3.64 19.01 -0.52
CA ARG A 231 -4.43 18.42 0.57
C ARG A 231 -3.79 17.16 1.16
N THR A 232 -2.75 16.63 0.53
CA THR A 232 -2.09 15.39 0.94
C THR A 232 -0.64 15.67 1.32
N GLY A 233 -0.29 15.36 2.56
CA GLY A 233 1.08 15.46 3.06
C GLY A 233 1.92 14.22 2.76
N ASN A 234 3.06 14.14 3.43
CA ASN A 234 3.88 12.92 3.46
C ASN A 234 3.20 11.83 4.29
N PHE A 235 3.71 10.60 4.23
CA PHE A 235 3.31 9.60 5.20
C PHE A 235 3.83 9.99 6.60
N PRO A 236 3.01 9.93 7.67
CA PRO A 236 3.45 10.29 9.01
C PRO A 236 4.71 9.54 9.44
N SER A 237 5.60 10.22 10.15
CA SER A 237 6.76 9.62 10.83
C SER A 237 6.35 9.03 12.18
N PRO A 238 7.19 8.14 12.77
CA PRO A 238 6.97 7.66 14.13
C PRO A 238 6.79 8.79 15.15
N SER A 239 7.64 9.83 15.07
CA SER A 239 7.59 10.96 16.01
C SER A 239 6.31 11.78 15.89
N GLU A 240 5.76 11.93 14.68
CA GLU A 240 4.48 12.60 14.44
C GLU A 240 3.29 11.83 15.04
N LEU A 241 3.37 10.49 15.08
CA LEU A 241 2.28 9.65 15.58
C LEU A 241 2.40 9.29 17.07
N ALA A 242 3.61 9.16 17.61
CA ALA A 242 3.83 8.60 18.96
C ALA A 242 3.11 9.36 20.09
N ASN A 243 2.91 10.68 19.90
CA ASN A 243 2.28 11.56 20.89
C ASN A 243 0.76 11.72 20.70
N LEU A 244 0.17 11.08 19.69
CA LEU A 244 -1.27 11.16 19.46
C LEU A 244 -2.04 10.22 20.39
N ASP A 245 -3.29 10.57 20.63
CA ASP A 245 -4.26 9.68 21.28
C ASP A 245 -4.75 8.61 20.29
N GLU A 246 -4.92 7.38 20.79
CA GLU A 246 -5.38 6.25 19.99
C GLU A 246 -6.79 6.47 19.44
N SER A 247 -7.71 6.98 20.27
CA SER A 247 -9.11 7.20 19.86
C SER A 247 -9.23 8.32 18.83
N PHE A 248 -8.40 9.36 18.98
CA PHE A 248 -8.26 10.42 17.99
C PHE A 248 -7.79 9.85 16.65
N LEU A 249 -6.67 9.10 16.64
CA LEU A 249 -6.13 8.53 15.41
C LEU A 249 -7.12 7.55 14.75
N ALA A 250 -7.80 6.73 15.55
CA ALA A 250 -8.84 5.80 15.08
C ALA A 250 -9.97 6.52 14.37
N LYS A 251 -10.46 7.62 14.95
CA LYS A 251 -11.57 8.42 14.42
C LYS A 251 -11.15 9.23 13.20
N ARG A 252 -10.04 9.99 13.28
CA ARG A 252 -9.58 10.88 12.21
C ARG A 252 -9.21 10.13 10.93
N CYS A 253 -8.61 8.95 11.07
CA CYS A 253 -8.11 8.18 9.92
C CYS A 253 -8.94 6.93 9.60
N GLY A 254 -10.04 6.69 10.31
CA GLY A 254 -10.92 5.53 10.07
C GLY A 254 -10.26 4.15 10.32
N LEU A 255 -9.23 4.12 11.17
CA LEU A 255 -8.36 2.94 11.35
C LEU A 255 -9.01 1.82 12.18
N GLY A 256 -9.98 2.17 13.04
CA GLY A 256 -10.54 1.26 14.03
C GLY A 256 -9.44 0.71 14.95
N TYR A 257 -9.48 -0.60 15.25
CA TYR A 257 -8.51 -1.27 16.13
C TYR A 257 -7.03 -1.13 15.68
N ARG A 258 -6.78 -0.78 14.42
CA ARG A 258 -5.41 -0.62 13.88
C ARG A 258 -4.70 0.59 14.47
N ALA A 259 -5.46 1.59 14.95
CA ALA A 259 -4.88 2.80 15.54
C ALA A 259 -3.95 2.46 16.72
N GLY A 260 -4.40 1.58 17.63
CA GLY A 260 -3.59 1.14 18.76
C GLY A 260 -2.28 0.47 18.34
N TYR A 261 -2.31 -0.40 17.32
CA TYR A 261 -1.11 -1.05 16.80
C TYR A 261 -0.12 -0.05 16.21
N ILE A 262 -0.63 0.97 15.50
CA ILE A 262 0.20 2.00 14.87
C ILE A 262 0.83 2.92 15.93
N ILE A 263 0.06 3.36 16.94
CA ILE A 263 0.57 4.17 18.05
C ILE A 263 1.61 3.41 18.86
N GLU A 264 1.35 2.14 19.18
CA GLU A 264 2.27 1.29 19.93
C GLU A 264 3.58 1.09 19.17
N LEU A 265 3.52 0.81 17.86
CA LEU A 265 4.69 0.73 16.99
C LEU A 265 5.46 2.05 16.95
N ALA A 266 4.77 3.17 16.75
CA ALA A 266 5.40 4.49 16.69
C ALA A 266 6.13 4.84 17.99
N ARG A 267 5.52 4.59 19.15
CA ARG A 267 6.14 4.79 20.47
C ARG A 267 7.34 3.88 20.68
N ALA A 268 7.23 2.59 20.35
CA ALA A 268 8.34 1.66 20.48
C ALA A 268 9.55 2.06 19.63
N ILE A 269 9.34 2.66 18.46
CA ILE A 269 10.42 3.20 17.62
C ILE A 269 11.03 4.47 18.24
N VAL A 270 10.20 5.41 18.68
CA VAL A 270 10.66 6.67 19.30
C VAL A 270 11.42 6.41 20.60
N GLU A 271 10.98 5.43 21.38
CA GLU A 271 11.63 4.99 22.63
C GLU A 271 12.88 4.12 22.39
N GLY A 272 13.21 3.79 21.13
CA GLY A 272 14.37 2.98 20.77
C GLY A 272 14.23 1.48 21.04
N LYS A 273 13.04 1.00 21.42
CA LYS A 273 12.75 -0.44 21.60
C LYS A 273 12.76 -1.20 20.27
N ILE A 274 12.37 -0.53 19.18
CA ILE A 274 12.46 -1.07 17.81
C ILE A 274 13.38 -0.16 17.00
N GLN A 275 14.51 -0.71 16.55
CA GLN A 275 15.51 0.03 15.78
C GLN A 275 15.39 -0.30 14.29
N LEU A 276 14.63 0.50 13.54
CA LEU A 276 14.37 0.26 12.11
C LEU A 276 15.65 0.13 11.27
N GLY A 277 16.67 0.92 11.58
CA GLY A 277 17.97 0.85 10.88
C GLY A 277 18.67 -0.50 11.06
N GLN A 278 18.54 -1.13 12.23
CA GLN A 278 19.11 -2.46 12.47
C GLN A 278 18.35 -3.55 11.71
N LEU A 279 17.02 -3.42 11.62
CA LEU A 279 16.19 -4.34 10.82
C LEU A 279 16.55 -4.26 9.33
N GLU A 280 16.72 -3.05 8.80
CA GLU A 280 17.18 -2.85 7.42
C GLU A 280 18.59 -3.39 7.20
N GLU A 281 19.53 -3.16 8.13
CA GLU A 281 20.90 -3.67 8.01
C GLU A 281 20.93 -5.20 7.98
N LEU A 282 20.19 -5.85 8.88
CA LEU A 282 20.03 -7.31 8.90
C LEU A 282 19.42 -7.86 7.59
N SER A 283 18.65 -7.06 6.86
CA SER A 283 18.03 -7.48 5.60
C SER A 283 18.96 -7.43 4.38
N LYS A 284 20.10 -6.72 4.47
CA LYS A 284 21.03 -6.57 3.33
C LYS A 284 21.68 -7.88 2.91
N ASP A 285 21.89 -8.79 3.87
CA ASP A 285 22.36 -10.14 3.61
C ASP A 285 21.19 -11.14 3.70
N ALA A 286 20.71 -11.57 2.54
CA ALA A 286 19.58 -12.48 2.42
C ALA A 286 20.01 -13.91 2.79
N SER A 287 19.90 -14.25 4.07
CA SER A 287 20.14 -15.59 4.60
C SER A 287 18.92 -16.09 5.40
N LEU A 288 18.75 -17.42 5.47
CA LEU A 288 17.67 -18.01 6.27
C LEU A 288 17.82 -17.70 7.77
N SER A 289 19.05 -17.49 8.26
CA SER A 289 19.31 -17.08 9.64
C SER A 289 18.81 -15.67 9.91
N ASN A 290 19.17 -14.71 9.03
CA ASN A 290 18.73 -13.33 9.16
C ASN A 290 17.20 -13.22 9.00
N TYR A 291 16.61 -14.01 8.08
CA TYR A 291 15.17 -14.13 7.96
C TYR A 291 14.51 -14.54 9.28
N LYS A 292 14.97 -15.65 9.91
CA LYS A 292 14.40 -16.14 11.17
C LYS A 292 14.51 -15.08 12.28
N GLN A 293 15.67 -14.43 12.38
CA GLN A 293 15.89 -13.37 13.36
C GLN A 293 14.97 -12.16 13.14
N LEU A 294 14.73 -11.77 11.88
CA LEU A 294 13.80 -10.71 11.54
C LEU A 294 12.34 -11.12 11.81
N ASP A 295 11.92 -12.32 11.42
CA ASP A 295 10.56 -12.82 11.68
C ASP A 295 10.27 -12.91 13.17
N ASP A 296 11.21 -13.40 13.98
CA ASP A 296 11.08 -13.49 15.44
C ASP A 296 10.95 -12.11 16.09
N GLN A 297 11.70 -11.10 15.62
CA GLN A 297 11.56 -9.71 16.08
C GLN A 297 10.21 -9.12 15.68
N LEU A 298 9.81 -9.27 14.41
CA LEU A 298 8.53 -8.78 13.92
C LEU A 298 7.35 -9.44 14.62
N LYS A 299 7.47 -10.72 15.02
CA LYS A 299 6.45 -11.47 15.75
C LYS A 299 6.15 -10.93 17.14
N GLN A 300 7.09 -10.21 17.77
CA GLN A 300 6.85 -9.55 19.05
C GLN A 300 6.00 -8.27 18.93
N ILE A 301 5.82 -7.76 17.71
CA ILE A 301 5.08 -6.52 17.49
C ILE A 301 3.58 -6.82 17.46
N ARG A 302 2.81 -6.10 18.27
CA ARG A 302 1.35 -6.25 18.28
C ARG A 302 0.75 -5.92 16.91
N GLY A 303 -0.12 -6.79 16.43
CA GLY A 303 -0.71 -6.70 15.10
C GLY A 303 0.09 -7.37 13.98
N TYR A 304 1.27 -7.93 14.27
CA TYR A 304 2.13 -8.60 13.28
C TYR A 304 1.90 -10.11 13.25
N GLY A 305 0.73 -10.49 12.72
CA GLY A 305 0.43 -11.89 12.39
C GLY A 305 1.24 -12.40 11.19
N PRO A 306 1.15 -13.71 10.85
CA PRO A 306 1.91 -14.31 9.75
C PRO A 306 1.78 -13.55 8.42
N PHE A 307 0.57 -13.11 8.07
CA PHE A 307 0.33 -12.32 6.87
C PHE A 307 1.09 -10.98 6.87
N THR A 308 1.01 -10.23 7.98
CA THR A 308 1.66 -8.91 8.11
C THR A 308 3.18 -9.05 8.02
N ARG A 309 3.75 -10.04 8.73
CA ARG A 309 5.20 -10.28 8.73
C ARG A 309 5.71 -10.68 7.36
N ALA A 310 5.01 -11.58 6.67
CA ALA A 310 5.38 -11.98 5.31
C ALA A 310 5.42 -10.79 4.34
N ASN A 311 4.46 -9.85 4.42
CA ASN A 311 4.47 -8.64 3.60
C ASN A 311 5.64 -7.69 3.96
N VAL A 312 5.96 -7.53 5.25
CA VAL A 312 7.10 -6.70 5.68
C VAL A 312 8.43 -7.32 5.27
N LEU A 313 8.58 -8.63 5.42
CA LEU A 313 9.79 -9.37 5.01
C LEU A 313 9.96 -9.36 3.48
N MET A 314 8.87 -9.41 2.72
CA MET A 314 8.89 -9.15 1.28
C MET A 314 9.41 -7.74 0.97
N CYS A 315 8.95 -6.72 1.70
CA CYS A 315 9.48 -5.35 1.57
C CYS A 315 10.98 -5.25 1.91
N LEU A 316 11.50 -6.18 2.70
CA LEU A 316 12.92 -6.33 3.05
C LEU A 316 13.70 -7.24 2.08
N GLY A 317 13.07 -7.77 1.03
CA GLY A 317 13.74 -8.59 0.00
C GLY A 317 13.69 -10.10 0.22
N TYR A 318 12.91 -10.58 1.20
CA TYR A 318 12.69 -12.01 1.40
C TYR A 318 11.46 -12.48 0.61
N TYR A 319 11.70 -13.31 -0.40
CA TYR A 319 10.66 -13.74 -1.36
C TYR A 319 10.22 -15.20 -1.20
N HIS A 320 10.74 -15.94 -0.22
CA HIS A 320 10.45 -17.36 -0.08
C HIS A 320 9.13 -17.68 0.61
N VAL A 321 8.45 -16.67 1.18
CA VAL A 321 7.14 -16.82 1.83
C VAL A 321 6.07 -16.02 1.10
N ILE A 322 4.97 -16.68 0.75
CA ILE A 322 3.79 -16.06 0.14
C ILE A 322 2.84 -15.58 1.26
N PRO A 323 2.56 -14.27 1.38
CA PRO A 323 1.60 -13.77 2.35
C PRO A 323 0.20 -14.31 2.06
N THR A 324 -0.29 -15.19 2.93
CA THR A 324 -1.54 -15.92 2.68
C THR A 324 -2.77 -15.21 3.23
N ASP A 325 -3.76 -15.01 2.38
CA ASP A 325 -5.04 -14.36 2.70
C ASP A 325 -6.20 -14.90 1.83
N SER A 326 -7.36 -14.21 1.88
CA SER A 326 -8.49 -14.55 1.03
C SER A 326 -8.20 -14.42 -0.47
N GLU A 327 -7.34 -13.49 -0.87
CA GLU A 327 -6.98 -13.29 -2.26
C GLU A 327 -6.07 -14.41 -2.78
N THR A 328 -5.17 -14.90 -1.93
CA THR A 328 -4.37 -16.10 -2.19
C THR A 328 -5.26 -17.31 -2.44
N VAL A 329 -6.26 -17.53 -1.58
CA VAL A 329 -7.25 -18.62 -1.75
C VAL A 329 -8.04 -18.44 -3.05
N ARG A 330 -8.45 -17.21 -3.38
CA ARG A 330 -9.17 -16.91 -4.63
C ARG A 330 -8.31 -17.24 -5.86
N HIS A 331 -7.04 -16.82 -5.85
CA HIS A 331 -6.10 -17.05 -6.95
C HIS A 331 -5.90 -18.54 -7.20
N LEU A 332 -5.58 -19.31 -6.16
CA LEU A 332 -5.40 -20.75 -6.26
C LEU A 332 -6.65 -21.46 -6.81
N LYS A 333 -7.84 -21.02 -6.41
CA LYS A 333 -9.09 -21.57 -6.93
C LYS A 333 -9.34 -21.21 -8.39
N GLN A 334 -9.10 -19.97 -8.81
CA GLN A 334 -9.48 -19.49 -10.15
C GLN A 334 -8.43 -19.82 -11.22
N VAL A 335 -7.15 -19.80 -10.86
CA VAL A 335 -6.04 -20.00 -11.81
C VAL A 335 -5.55 -21.45 -11.78
N HIS A 336 -5.50 -22.08 -10.61
CA HIS A 336 -4.96 -23.44 -10.44
C HIS A 336 -6.03 -24.52 -10.18
N SER A 337 -7.31 -24.14 -10.12
CA SER A 337 -8.41 -25.04 -9.76
C SER A 337 -8.20 -25.79 -8.43
N ARG A 338 -7.39 -25.22 -7.51
CA ARG A 338 -7.13 -25.79 -6.19
C ARG A 338 -8.10 -25.21 -5.16
N TYR A 339 -8.84 -26.08 -4.49
CA TYR A 339 -9.77 -25.71 -3.44
C TYR A 339 -9.08 -25.86 -2.09
N THR A 340 -8.68 -24.75 -1.49
CA THR A 340 -7.84 -24.74 -0.29
C THR A 340 -8.58 -24.24 0.94
N THR A 341 -8.08 -24.62 2.10
CA THR A 341 -8.49 -24.09 3.41
C THR A 341 -7.26 -23.54 4.12
N SER A 342 -7.44 -22.84 5.24
CA SER A 342 -6.31 -22.38 6.06
C SER A 342 -5.37 -23.52 6.51
N LYS A 343 -5.82 -24.78 6.51
CA LYS A 343 -5.00 -25.94 6.89
C LYS A 343 -4.22 -26.57 5.73
N THR A 344 -4.66 -26.35 4.49
CA THR A 344 -4.08 -27.01 3.31
C THR A 344 -3.32 -26.05 2.41
N ILE A 345 -3.53 -24.74 2.56
CA ILE A 345 -2.96 -23.73 1.67
C ILE A 345 -1.43 -23.78 1.58
N GLU A 346 -0.72 -24.01 2.68
CA GLU A 346 0.74 -24.09 2.67
C GLU A 346 1.25 -25.23 1.76
N ARG A 347 0.64 -26.43 1.86
CA ARG A 347 1.00 -27.57 1.01
C ARG A 347 0.74 -27.27 -0.48
N GLU A 348 -0.40 -26.64 -0.77
CA GLU A 348 -0.78 -26.33 -2.16
C GLU A 348 0.13 -25.25 -2.76
N LEU A 349 0.54 -24.27 -1.95
CA LEU A 349 1.54 -23.27 -2.35
C LEU A 349 2.90 -23.92 -2.60
N GLU A 350 3.32 -24.86 -1.76
CA GLU A 350 4.57 -25.62 -1.96
C GLU A 350 4.53 -26.47 -3.23
N GLU A 351 3.43 -27.20 -3.48
CA GLU A 351 3.25 -28.00 -4.70
C GLU A 351 3.33 -27.17 -5.99
N ILE A 352 2.82 -25.93 -5.98
CA ILE A 352 2.76 -25.07 -7.17
C ILE A 352 4.02 -24.22 -7.31
N TYR A 353 4.44 -23.57 -6.24
CA TYR A 353 5.46 -22.53 -6.26
C TYR A 353 6.80 -22.95 -5.64
N GLY A 354 6.90 -24.09 -4.94
CA GLY A 354 8.14 -24.55 -4.30
C GLY A 354 9.32 -24.66 -5.27
N LYS A 355 9.05 -25.01 -6.55
CA LYS A 355 10.05 -25.04 -7.63
C LYS A 355 10.76 -23.71 -7.91
N TYR A 356 10.23 -22.59 -7.42
CA TYR A 356 10.80 -21.26 -7.62
C TYR A 356 11.69 -20.81 -6.46
N GLU A 357 12.03 -21.67 -5.49
CA GLU A 357 12.87 -21.28 -4.34
C GLU A 357 14.14 -20.52 -4.75
N PRO A 358 14.49 -19.38 -4.08
CA PRO A 358 13.81 -18.73 -2.95
C PRO A 358 12.80 -17.62 -3.37
N TYR A 359 12.29 -17.66 -4.60
CA TYR A 359 11.47 -16.63 -5.25
C TYR A 359 9.98 -16.99 -5.36
N GLN A 360 9.47 -17.86 -4.48
CA GLN A 360 8.07 -18.31 -4.49
C GLN A 360 7.06 -17.16 -4.56
N PHE A 361 7.27 -16.10 -3.76
CA PHE A 361 6.44 -14.90 -3.79
C PHE A 361 6.47 -14.20 -5.15
N LEU A 362 7.64 -14.04 -5.78
CA LEU A 362 7.75 -13.34 -7.06
C LEU A 362 7.00 -14.09 -8.17
N ALA A 363 7.07 -15.43 -8.17
CA ALA A 363 6.34 -16.26 -9.12
C ALA A 363 4.82 -16.16 -8.91
N PHE A 364 4.36 -16.34 -7.67
CA PHE A 364 2.96 -16.15 -7.29
C PHE A 364 2.46 -14.76 -7.67
N TRP A 365 3.22 -13.72 -7.33
CA TRP A 365 2.84 -12.35 -7.58
C TRP A 365 2.82 -12.02 -9.06
N SER A 366 3.74 -12.57 -9.87
CA SER A 366 3.72 -12.44 -11.32
C SER A 366 2.40 -12.94 -11.92
N GLU A 367 1.87 -14.07 -11.44
CA GLU A 367 0.57 -14.59 -11.89
C GLU A 367 -0.60 -13.73 -11.44
N VAL A 368 -0.61 -13.30 -10.17
CA VAL A 368 -1.66 -12.44 -9.63
C VAL A 368 -1.70 -11.11 -10.38
N TRP A 369 -0.53 -10.52 -10.65
CA TRP A 369 -0.38 -9.27 -11.38
C TRP A 369 -0.90 -9.36 -12.81
N ASP A 370 -0.49 -10.41 -13.52
CA ASP A 370 -0.96 -10.70 -14.89
C ASP A 370 -2.48 -10.93 -14.94
N PHE A 371 -3.04 -11.60 -13.94
CA PHE A 371 -4.48 -11.76 -13.79
C PHE A 371 -5.19 -10.41 -13.60
N TYR A 372 -4.65 -9.52 -12.76
CA TYR A 372 -5.21 -8.18 -12.59
C TYR A 372 -5.13 -7.36 -13.88
N GLU A 373 -4.00 -7.37 -14.57
CA GLU A 373 -3.85 -6.63 -15.83
C GLU A 373 -4.80 -7.13 -16.92
N THR A 374 -4.99 -8.46 -17.00
CA THR A 374 -5.96 -9.07 -17.92
C THR A 374 -7.39 -8.61 -17.63
N ARG A 375 -7.71 -8.33 -16.35
CA ARG A 375 -9.07 -7.98 -15.92
C ARG A 375 -9.36 -6.49 -15.95
N PHE A 376 -8.39 -5.66 -15.58
CA PHE A 376 -8.57 -4.23 -15.36
C PHE A 376 -7.79 -3.35 -16.35
N GLY A 377 -7.02 -3.96 -17.25
CA GLY A 377 -6.08 -3.26 -18.12
C GLY A 377 -4.72 -3.07 -17.43
N LYS A 378 -3.78 -2.53 -18.20
CA LYS A 378 -2.40 -2.31 -17.77
C LYS A 378 -2.36 -1.35 -16.57
N LEU A 379 -1.84 -1.82 -15.44
CA LEU A 379 -1.91 -1.08 -14.17
C LEU A 379 -1.01 0.17 -14.18
N ASN A 380 0.04 0.18 -15.00
CA ASN A 380 0.87 1.34 -15.30
C ASN A 380 0.18 2.41 -16.17
N GLU A 381 -0.91 2.06 -16.86
CA GLU A 381 -1.70 2.98 -17.68
C GLU A 381 -2.96 3.46 -16.94
N MET A 382 -3.25 2.87 -15.77
CA MET A 382 -4.47 3.14 -15.00
C MET A 382 -4.40 4.49 -14.27
N HIS A 383 -5.48 5.26 -14.38
CA HIS A 383 -5.64 6.51 -13.64
C HIS A 383 -5.86 6.26 -12.14
N SER A 384 -5.32 7.13 -11.28
CA SER A 384 -5.34 6.94 -9.82
C SER A 384 -6.74 6.85 -9.20
N SER A 385 -7.74 7.48 -9.83
CA SER A 385 -9.16 7.37 -9.44
C SER A 385 -9.70 5.94 -9.46
N ASP A 386 -9.09 5.09 -10.29
CA ASP A 386 -9.59 3.76 -10.60
C ASP A 386 -8.90 2.67 -9.77
N TYR A 387 -7.86 3.00 -9.00
CA TYR A 387 -7.16 2.03 -8.14
C TYR A 387 -8.09 1.33 -7.16
N LYS A 388 -9.14 2.02 -6.67
CA LYS A 388 -10.16 1.43 -5.79
C LYS A 388 -10.97 0.32 -6.46
N LEU A 389 -10.97 0.23 -7.79
CA LEU A 389 -11.74 -0.77 -8.53
C LEU A 389 -11.07 -2.15 -8.51
N ILE A 390 -9.78 -2.25 -8.16
CA ILE A 390 -9.02 -3.50 -8.12
C ILE A 390 -9.40 -4.29 -6.86
N THR A 391 -10.56 -4.94 -6.90
CA THR A 391 -11.12 -5.71 -5.78
C THR A 391 -11.69 -7.03 -6.25
N ALA A 392 -11.65 -8.04 -5.38
CA ALA A 392 -12.30 -9.32 -5.64
C ALA A 392 -13.80 -9.20 -5.99
N CYS A 393 -14.49 -8.17 -5.46
CA CYS A 393 -15.88 -7.87 -5.81
C CYS A 393 -16.06 -7.55 -7.30
N ASN A 394 -15.14 -6.77 -7.88
CA ASN A 394 -15.15 -6.39 -9.29
C ASN A 394 -14.55 -7.48 -10.21
N MET A 395 -13.90 -8.49 -9.62
CA MET A 395 -13.40 -9.67 -10.32
C MET A 395 -14.47 -10.76 -10.54
N ARG A 396 -15.67 -10.63 -9.93
CA ARG A 396 -16.77 -11.58 -10.18
C ARG A 396 -17.16 -11.51 -11.66
N SER A 397 -17.12 -12.66 -12.35
CA SER A 397 -17.45 -12.74 -13.77
C SER A 397 -18.84 -12.16 -14.05
N THR A 398 -18.96 -11.47 -15.17
CA THR A 398 -20.22 -11.32 -15.92
C THR A 398 -20.69 -12.71 -16.36
N THR A 399 -21.18 -13.52 -15.43
CA THR A 399 -21.88 -14.76 -15.77
C THR A 399 -23.10 -14.39 -16.60
N ASN A 400 -23.02 -14.67 -17.90
CA ASN A 400 -24.10 -14.72 -18.89
C ASN A 400 -25.32 -13.86 -18.55
N LYS A 401 -25.44 -12.68 -19.18
CA LYS A 401 -26.77 -12.17 -19.55
C LYS A 401 -27.43 -13.25 -20.42
N ARG A 402 -28.11 -14.21 -19.79
CA ARG A 402 -29.05 -15.09 -20.49
C ARG A 402 -30.02 -14.15 -21.20
N LYS A 403 -29.88 -14.02 -22.52
CA LYS A 403 -30.94 -13.46 -23.35
C LYS A 403 -32.21 -14.23 -22.96
N ARG A 404 -33.16 -13.55 -22.33
CA ARG A 404 -34.51 -14.09 -22.16
C ARG A 404 -34.96 -14.52 -23.55
N PRO A 405 -35.46 -15.75 -23.75
CA PRO A 405 -36.06 -16.09 -25.03
C PRO A 405 -37.21 -15.12 -25.25
N SER A 406 -37.16 -14.38 -26.35
CA SER A 406 -38.30 -13.62 -26.83
C SER A 406 -39.47 -14.59 -26.96
N ARG A 407 -40.51 -14.42 -26.15
CA ARG A 407 -41.79 -15.09 -26.39
C ARG A 407 -42.26 -14.61 -27.77
N LYS A 408 -42.21 -15.50 -28.76
CA LYS A 408 -42.98 -15.33 -29.99
C LYS A 408 -44.45 -15.25 -29.56
N CYS A 409 -45.11 -14.13 -29.84
CA CYS A 409 -46.56 -14.11 -29.94
C CYS A 409 -46.92 -15.05 -31.10
N GLN A 410 -47.63 -16.13 -30.80
CA GLN A 410 -48.42 -16.83 -31.81
C GLN A 410 -49.75 -16.09 -31.95
N CYS A 411 -50.16 -15.92 -33.20
CA CYS A 411 -51.41 -15.31 -33.63
C CYS A 411 -52.64 -16.01 -33.06
#